data_AF-A0A8J8CBU1-F1
#
_entry.id   AF-A0A8J8CBU1-F1
#
_cell.length_a   1.000
_cell.length_b   1.000
_cell.length_c   1.000
_cell.angle_alpha   90.00
_cell.angle_beta   90.00
_cell.angle_gamma   90.00
#
_symmetry.space_group_name_H-M   'P 1'
#
loop_
_entity.id
_entity.type
_entity.pdbx_description
1 polymer ?
#
loop_
_entity_poly.entity_id
_entity_poly.type
_entity_poly.pdbx_seq_one_letter_code
_entity_poly.pdbx_strand_id
1 'polypeptide(L)' 'MAHMTAELDDGTEITGIEEVVEGSHGVHLKKEIKNNNIERVAYIPYPKLAYVYHDQ' A
#
# COMPACT_ATOMS: atom_id res chain seq x y z
N MET A 1 -8.25 -0.14 -13.15
CA MET A 1 -7.08 -0.91 -12.66
C MET A 1 -7.51 -1.53 -11.34
N ALA A 2 -6.99 -2.70 -10.96
CA ALA A 2 -7.35 -3.29 -9.68
C ALA A 2 -6.60 -2.53 -8.59
N HIS A 3 -7.32 -1.70 -7.84
CA HIS A 3 -6.76 -1.00 -6.68
C HIS A 3 -6.58 -1.99 -5.53
N MET A 4 -5.71 -1.64 -4.59
CA MET A 4 -5.48 -2.41 -3.37
C MET A 4 -5.69 -1.53 -2.14
N THR A 5 -6.06 -2.19 -1.06
CA THR A 5 -6.11 -1.62 0.27
C THR A 5 -5.12 -2.36 1.17
N ALA A 6 -4.33 -1.59 1.92
CA ALA A 6 -3.46 -2.10 2.97
C ALA A 6 -4.06 -1.76 4.34
N GLU A 7 -4.40 -2.78 5.12
CA GLU A 7 -4.81 -2.62 6.52
C GLU A 7 -3.60 -2.74 7.44
N LEU A 8 -3.52 -1.82 8.39
CA LEU A 8 -2.51 -1.79 9.45
C LEU A 8 -3.01 -2.49 10.71
N ASP A 9 -2.08 -2.85 11.59
CA ASP A 9 -2.37 -3.54 12.87
C ASP A 9 -3.27 -2.73 13.83
N ASP A 10 -3.32 -1.40 13.66
CA ASP A 10 -4.20 -0.50 14.41
C ASP A 10 -5.59 -0.31 13.79
N GLY A 11 -5.88 -1.01 12.68
CA GLY A 11 -7.13 -0.89 11.92
C GLY A 11 -7.16 0.29 10.94
N THR A 12 -6.05 1.01 10.75
CA THR A 12 -5.95 2.03 9.70
C THR A 12 -5.92 1.37 8.32
N GLU A 13 -6.75 1.86 7.40
CA GLU A 13 -6.76 1.43 6.01
C GLU A 13 -6.10 2.47 5.10
N ILE A 14 -5.19 2.00 4.23
CA ILE A 14 -4.58 2.81 3.17
C ILE A 14 -5.10 2.30 1.82
N THR A 15 -5.99 3.08 1.21
CA THR A 15 -6.74 2.68 0.00
C THR A 15 -6.21 3.31 -1.30
N GLY A 16 -6.56 2.69 -2.42
CA GLY A 16 -6.15 3.16 -3.74
C GLY A 16 -4.66 2.97 -3.99
N ILE A 17 -4.10 1.88 -3.49
CA ILE A 17 -2.73 1.46 -3.76
C ILE A 17 -2.69 0.77 -5.12
N GLU A 18 -1.76 1.19 -5.97
CA GLU A 18 -1.53 0.60 -7.31
C GLU A 18 -0.46 -0.49 -7.28
N GLU A 19 0.54 -0.31 -6.42
CA GLU A 19 1.69 -1.20 -6.35
C GLU A 19 2.16 -1.37 -4.91
N VAL A 20 2.47 -2.61 -4.53
CA VAL A 20 3.09 -2.95 -3.27
C VAL A 20 4.45 -3.56 -3.57
N VAL A 21 5.51 -2.95 -3.04
CA VAL A 21 6.89 -3.43 -3.22
C VAL A 21 7.43 -3.87 -1.88
N GLU A 22 7.80 -5.14 -1.76
CA GLU A 22 8.46 -5.67 -0.58
C GLU A 22 9.85 -5.04 -0.41
N GLY A 23 10.09 -4.51 0.78
CA GLY A 23 11.40 -4.06 1.25
C GLY A 23 11.95 -5.01 2.31
N SER A 24 13.17 -4.72 2.78
CA SER A 24 13.88 -5.61 3.72
C SER A 24 13.19 -5.77 5.09
N HIS A 25 12.33 -4.82 5.50
CA HIS A 25 11.68 -4.83 6.83
C HIS A 25 10.21 -4.37 6.78
N GLY A 26 9.61 -4.31 5.61
CA GLY A 26 8.26 -3.81 5.41
C GLY A 26 7.93 -3.65 3.93
N VAL A 27 6.83 -2.98 3.62
CA VAL A 27 6.37 -2.76 2.26
C VAL A 27 6.33 -1.28 1.90
N HIS A 28 6.63 -0.96 0.65
CA HIS A 28 6.40 0.35 0.06
C HIS A 28 5.07 0.32 -0.68
N LEU A 29 4.13 1.16 -0.25
CA LEU A 29 2.86 1.35 -0.92
C LEU A 29 3.01 2.51 -1.90
N LYS A 30 2.63 2.26 -3.16
CA LYS A 30 2.64 3.29 -4.20
C LYS A 30 1.25 3.53 -4.76
N LYS A 31 1.00 4.78 -5.11
CA LYS A 31 -0.28 5.25 -5.63
C LYS A 31 -0.04 6.15 -6.83
N GLU A 32 -0.98 6.16 -7.76
CA GLU A 32 -1.01 7.16 -8.81
C GLU A 32 -1.37 8.53 -8.24
N ILE A 33 -0.48 9.52 -8.41
CA ILE A 33 -0.72 10.87 -7.89
C ILE A 33 -1.33 11.76 -8.99
N LYS A 34 -0.60 11.98 -10.09
CA LYS A 34 -1.01 12.76 -11.29
C LYS A 34 -0.16 12.36 -12.50
N ASN A 35 -0.70 12.50 -13.71
CA ASN A 35 -0.04 12.22 -14.98
C ASN A 35 0.51 10.78 -15.13
N ASN A 36 -0.22 9.76 -14.64
CA ASN A 36 0.21 8.36 -14.70
C ASN A 36 1.55 8.08 -13.97
N ASN A 37 1.99 8.96 -13.07
CA ASN A 37 3.16 8.72 -12.24
C ASN A 37 2.74 8.00 -10.95
N ILE A 38 3.28 6.79 -10.81
CA ILE A 38 3.16 5.97 -9.60
C ILE A 38 4.28 6.39 -8.65
N GLU A 39 3.92 6.98 -7.51
CA GLU A 39 4.87 7.40 -6.49
C GLU A 39 4.64 6.66 -5.17
N ARG A 40 5.72 6.53 -4.39
CA ARG A 40 5.64 5.98 -3.05
C ARG A 40 4.91 6.95 -2.12
N VAL A 41 3.78 6.51 -1.59
CA VAL A 41 2.99 7.29 -0.61
C VAL A 41 3.23 6.86 0.83
N ALA A 42 3.63 5.61 1.06
CA ALA A 42 3.89 5.11 2.40
C ALA A 42 4.96 4.01 2.44
N TYR A 43 5.59 3.86 3.60
CA TYR A 43 6.37 2.69 3.97
C TYR A 43 5.80 2.11 5.26
N ILE A 44 5.40 0.84 5.23
CA ILE A 44 4.76 0.15 6.34
C ILE A 44 5.69 -0.98 6.81
N PRO A 45 6.24 -0.91 8.03
CA PRO A 45 6.99 -2.03 8.62
C PRO A 45 6.11 -3.28 8.74
N TYR A 46 6.67 -4.49 8.52
CA TYR A 46 5.89 -5.74 8.62
C TYR A 46 5.13 -5.91 9.94
N PRO A 47 5.69 -5.56 11.12
CA PRO A 47 4.94 -5.67 12.38
C PRO A 47 3.67 -4.81 12.43
N LYS A 48 3.57 -3.79 11.59
CA LYS A 48 2.43 -2.88 11.50
C LYS A 48 1.49 -3.19 10.34
N LEU A 49 1.85 -4.15 9.48
CA LEU A 49 1.05 -4.53 8.32
C LEU A 49 0.19 -5.74 8.70
N ALA A 50 -1.13 -5.56 8.70
CA ALA A 50 -2.05 -6.66 8.96
C ALA A 50 -2.27 -7.47 7.68
N TYR A 51 -2.74 -6.82 6.61
CA TYR A 51 -2.98 -7.47 5.33
C TYR A 51 -3.03 -6.47 4.16
N VAL A 52 -2.79 -6.97 2.95
CA VAL A 52 -2.99 -6.26 1.69
C VAL A 52 -3.94 -7.08 0.82
N TYR A 53 -4.95 -6.45 0.26
CA TYR A 53 -5.95 -7.11 -0.56
C TYR A 53 -6.38 -6.22 -1.72
N HIS A 54 -6.85 -6.86 -2.79
CA HIS A 54 -7.43 -6.15 -3.93
C HIS A 54 -8.83 -5.66 -3.60
N ASP A 55 -9.10 -4.40 -3.94
CA ASP A 55 -10.43 -3.82 -3.91
C ASP A 55 -11.28 -4.54 -4.98
N GLN A 56 -12.43 -5.09 -4.58
CA GLN A 56 -13.36 -5.78 -5.49
C GLN A 56 -14.19 -4.81 -6.33
#